data_AF-A0A379U0Q4-F1
#
_entry.id   AF-A0A379U0Q4-F1
#
_cell.length_a   1.000
_cell.length_b   1.000
_cell.length_c   1.000
_cell.angle_alpha   90.00
_cell.angle_beta   90.00
_cell.angle_gamma   90.00
#
_symmetry.space_group_name_H-M   'P 1'
#
loop_
_entity.id
_entity.type
_entity.pdbx_description
1 polymer ?
#
loop_
_entity_poly.entity_id
_entity_poly.type
_entity_poly.pdbx_seq_one_letter_code
_entity_poly.pdbx_strand_id
1 'polypeptide(L)'
;MARGYDINAQMRLPFYQHINTSVSLEQYFGDSVDLFDSGTGYHNPVALKLGLNYTPVPLLTVTAQHKQGESGVSQNNLGLTLNYRFGVSLKKQLAASEVAQSQSLRGSRYDTPQRNSLPTMEYRQRKTLTVFLATPPWDLTSGETVALKLQVRSVHGIRHLNWQGDTQALSLTAGADTGSTEGWTIIMPAWDHREGAANRWRLSVVVEDEKGQRVSSNEITLALTEPFITMPDDNPHWQQFREQ
;
A
#
# COMPACT_ATOMS: atom_id res chain seq x y z
N MET A 1 11.55 -2.44 7.56
CA MET A 1 12.99 -2.54 7.24
C MET A 1 13.09 -3.26 5.93
N ALA A 2 13.68 -2.60 4.92
CA ALA A 2 13.83 -3.20 3.60
C ALA A 2 14.96 -4.24 3.62
N ARG A 3 14.83 -5.33 2.85
CA ARG A 3 15.93 -6.27 2.60
C ARG A 3 16.75 -5.76 1.43
N GLY A 4 18.07 -5.90 1.46
CA GLY A 4 18.92 -5.43 0.38
C GLY A 4 20.36 -5.90 0.46
N TYR A 5 21.13 -5.52 -0.54
CA TYR A 5 22.57 -5.75 -0.64
C TYR A 5 23.28 -4.43 -0.89
N ASP A 6 24.43 -4.24 -0.25
CA ASP A 6 25.37 -3.17 -0.55
C ASP A 6 26.72 -3.76 -1.02
N ILE A 7 27.28 -3.16 -2.05
CA ILE A 7 28.64 -3.47 -2.51
C ILE A 7 29.41 -2.16 -2.48
N ASN A 8 30.53 -2.12 -1.77
CA ASN A 8 31.36 -0.94 -1.64
C ASN A 8 32.80 -1.24 -2.07
N ALA A 9 33.34 -0.38 -2.93
CA ALA A 9 34.72 -0.39 -3.36
C ALA A 9 35.37 0.96 -3.04
N GLN A 10 36.55 0.93 -2.41
CA GLN A 10 37.35 2.13 -2.15
C GLN A 10 38.67 2.03 -2.88
N MET A 11 39.10 3.14 -3.48
CA MET A 11 40.33 3.23 -4.23
C MET A 11 41.18 4.37 -3.67
N ARG A 12 42.47 4.09 -3.52
CA ARG A 12 43.47 5.07 -3.08
C ARG A 12 44.45 5.30 -4.22
N LEU A 13 44.74 6.56 -4.50
CA LEU A 13 45.71 6.93 -5.54
C LEU A 13 47.08 7.12 -4.89
N PRO A 14 48.11 6.32 -5.23
CA PRO A 14 49.42 6.41 -4.58
C PRO A 14 50.11 7.77 -4.79
N PHE A 15 49.77 8.47 -5.87
CA PHE A 15 50.27 9.79 -6.22
C PHE A 15 49.46 10.95 -5.60
N TYR A 16 48.22 10.71 -5.15
CA TYR A 16 47.39 11.69 -4.43
C TYR A 16 46.95 11.11 -3.08
N GLN A 17 47.87 11.13 -2.12
CA GLN A 17 47.66 10.54 -0.78
C GLN A 17 46.59 11.24 0.07
N HIS A 18 46.21 12.45 -0.31
CA HIS A 18 45.16 13.21 0.35
C HIS A 18 43.76 12.92 -0.20
N ILE A 19 43.63 12.19 -1.31
CA ILE A 19 42.35 11.97 -2.00
C ILE A 19 42.06 10.48 -2.11
N ASN A 20 40.88 10.08 -1.63
CA ASN A 20 40.34 8.75 -1.81
C ASN A 20 39.02 8.81 -2.58
N THR A 21 38.80 7.83 -3.44
CA THR A 21 37.54 7.66 -4.16
C THR A 21 36.83 6.40 -3.67
N SER A 22 35.51 6.43 -3.72
CA SER A 22 34.68 5.30 -3.37
C SER A 22 33.51 5.18 -4.33
N VAL A 23 33.13 3.94 -4.59
CA VAL A 23 31.97 3.59 -5.42
C VAL A 23 31.17 2.58 -4.62
N SER A 24 29.88 2.83 -4.45
CA SER A 24 28.99 1.88 -3.80
C SER A 24 27.74 1.65 -4.64
N LEU A 25 27.30 0.41 -4.72
CA LEU A 25 26.04 0.02 -5.35
C LEU A 25 25.14 -0.55 -4.27
N GLU A 26 23.93 -0.02 -4.17
CA GLU A 26 22.93 -0.43 -3.18
C GLU A 26 21.66 -0.86 -3.92
N GLN A 27 21.12 -2.03 -3.58
CA GLN A 27 19.84 -2.50 -4.09
C GLN A 27 18.99 -3.01 -2.94
N TYR A 28 17.74 -2.56 -2.89
CA TYR A 28 16.76 -2.99 -1.90
C TYR A 28 15.53 -3.56 -2.57
N PHE A 29 14.84 -4.47 -1.85
CA PHE A 29 13.64 -5.15 -2.31
C PHE A 29 12.46 -4.79 -1.41
N GLY A 30 11.34 -4.41 -2.03
CA GLY A 30 10.11 -4.00 -1.35
C GLY A 30 9.22 -3.14 -2.24
N ASP A 31 7.96 -2.95 -1.82
CA ASP A 31 6.96 -2.23 -2.62
C ASP A 31 7.10 -0.70 -2.51
N SER A 32 7.61 -0.22 -1.37
CA SER A 32 7.74 1.21 -1.08
C SER A 32 8.90 1.45 -0.12
N VAL A 33 10.11 1.32 -0.65
CA VAL A 33 11.38 1.50 0.06
C VAL A 33 11.89 2.93 -0.11
N ASP A 34 12.17 3.62 0.99
CA ASP A 34 12.73 4.96 0.95
C ASP A 34 14.26 4.88 1.00
N LEU A 35 14.89 4.81 -0.17
CA LEU A 35 16.35 4.68 -0.31
C LEU A 35 17.09 6.04 -0.23
N PHE A 36 16.36 7.15 -0.38
CA PHE A 36 16.92 8.50 -0.48
C PHE A 36 16.55 9.40 0.71
N ASP A 37 15.84 8.85 1.71
CA ASP A 37 15.27 9.58 2.85
C ASP A 37 14.38 10.77 2.39
N SER A 38 13.70 10.61 1.25
CA SER A 38 12.89 11.66 0.62
C SER A 38 11.43 11.62 1.05
N GLY A 39 11.02 10.60 1.83
CA GLY A 39 9.63 10.38 2.24
C GLY A 39 8.76 9.75 1.15
N THR A 40 9.32 9.48 -0.02
CA THR A 40 8.65 8.77 -1.12
C THR A 40 9.24 7.38 -1.24
N GLY A 41 8.44 6.33 -1.05
CA GLY A 41 8.92 4.97 -1.21
C GLY A 41 8.88 4.49 -2.67
N TYR A 42 9.94 3.81 -3.08
CA TYR A 42 10.16 3.29 -4.43
C TYR A 42 10.02 1.77 -4.45
N HIS A 43 9.60 1.21 -5.59
CA HIS A 43 9.54 -0.24 -5.78
C HIS A 43 10.92 -0.78 -6.20
N ASN A 44 11.46 -1.72 -5.42
CA ASN A 44 12.76 -2.36 -5.64
C ASN A 44 13.90 -1.39 -6.08
N PRO A 45 14.17 -0.31 -5.32
CA PRO A 45 15.09 0.73 -5.79
C PRO A 45 16.55 0.26 -5.80
N VAL A 46 17.27 0.72 -6.82
CA VAL A 46 18.74 0.63 -6.92
C VAL A 46 19.34 2.03 -6.96
N ALA A 47 20.50 2.20 -6.33
CA ALA A 47 21.25 3.44 -6.36
C ALA A 47 22.75 3.19 -6.52
N LEU A 48 23.38 4.02 -7.34
CA LEU A 48 24.82 4.15 -7.45
C LEU A 48 25.29 5.35 -6.63
N LYS A 49 26.28 5.15 -5.78
CA LYS A 49 26.89 6.18 -4.96
C LYS A 49 28.35 6.36 -5.36
N LEU A 50 28.72 7.59 -5.70
CA LEU A 50 30.09 8.01 -5.97
C LEU A 50 30.54 8.91 -4.82
N GLY A 51 31.70 8.62 -4.24
CA GLY A 51 32.24 9.37 -3.11
C GLY A 51 33.69 9.81 -3.33
N LEU A 52 34.00 11.02 -2.90
CA LEU A 52 35.32 11.63 -2.90
C LEU A 52 35.64 12.10 -1.48
N ASN A 53 36.75 11.64 -0.92
CA ASN A 53 37.21 12.01 0.41
C ASN A 53 38.55 12.74 0.31
N TYR A 54 38.62 13.96 0.82
CA TYR A 54 39.83 14.77 0.89
C TYR A 54 40.30 14.92 2.35
N THR A 55 41.52 14.48 2.65
CA THR A 55 42.10 14.49 3.99
C THR A 55 43.38 15.34 3.99
N PRO A 56 43.28 16.66 4.23
CA PRO A 56 44.46 17.53 4.26
C PRO A 56 45.41 17.19 5.42
N VAL A 57 44.86 16.79 6.56
CA VAL A 57 45.59 16.38 7.77
C VAL A 57 44.90 15.17 8.40
N PRO A 58 45.59 14.29 9.14
CA PRO A 58 44.98 13.09 9.72
C PRO A 58 43.74 13.35 10.59
N LEU A 59 43.67 14.52 11.24
CA LEU A 59 42.55 14.90 12.09
C LEU A 59 41.25 15.22 11.32
N LEU A 60 41.33 15.59 10.04
CA LEU A 60 40.21 16.18 9.31
C LEU A 60 40.01 15.54 7.95
N THR A 61 38.79 15.08 7.68
CA THR A 61 38.39 14.55 6.37
C THR A 61 37.14 15.28 5.87
N VAL A 62 37.20 15.79 4.66
CA VAL A 62 36.07 16.35 3.93
C VAL A 62 35.56 15.29 2.96
N THR A 63 34.27 15.01 2.99
CA THR A 63 33.64 13.99 2.14
C THR A 63 32.60 14.63 1.24
N ALA A 64 32.68 14.37 -0.06
CA ALA A 64 31.66 14.73 -1.03
C ALA A 64 31.11 13.45 -1.66
N GLN A 65 29.80 13.29 -1.65
CA GLN A 65 29.13 12.09 -2.14
C GLN A 65 27.97 12.48 -3.05
N HIS A 66 27.82 11.74 -4.14
CA HIS A 66 26.73 11.86 -5.10
C HIS A 66 26.06 10.51 -5.25
N LYS A 67 24.77 10.42 -4.92
CA LYS A 67 23.95 9.22 -5.05
C LYS A 67 22.94 9.42 -6.17
N GLN A 68 22.87 8.47 -7.10
CA GLN A 68 22.00 8.50 -8.28
C GLN A 68 21.14 7.23 -8.33
N GLY A 69 19.82 7.39 -8.51
CA GLY A 69 18.86 6.29 -8.69
C GLY A 69 18.26 6.22 -10.11
N GLU A 70 17.48 5.18 -10.37
CA GLU A 70 16.87 4.89 -11.69
C GLU A 70 15.86 5.95 -12.15
N SER A 71 15.04 6.50 -11.25
CA SER A 71 13.97 7.45 -11.60
C SER A 71 14.45 8.91 -11.72
N GLY A 72 15.72 9.14 -12.01
CA GLY A 72 16.31 10.49 -12.08
C GLY A 72 16.49 11.17 -10.71
N VAL A 73 16.22 10.45 -9.62
CA VAL A 73 16.43 10.91 -8.25
C VAL A 73 17.92 10.96 -7.97
N SER A 74 18.40 12.11 -7.49
CA SER A 74 19.79 12.29 -7.08
C SER A 74 19.88 12.98 -5.74
N GLN A 75 20.95 12.68 -5.01
CA GLN A 75 21.23 13.26 -3.71
C GLN A 75 22.71 13.61 -3.62
N ASN A 76 23.00 14.82 -3.16
CA ASN A 76 24.35 15.30 -2.90
C ASN A 76 24.56 15.42 -1.40
N ASN A 77 25.59 14.78 -0.88
CA ASN A 77 25.93 14.82 0.54
C ASN A 77 27.34 15.37 0.69
N LEU A 78 27.46 16.45 1.46
CA LEU A 78 28.73 16.99 1.92
C LEU A 78 28.87 16.72 3.41
N GLY A 79 30.05 16.27 3.81
CA GLY A 79 30.32 15.88 5.19
C GLY A 79 31.70 16.34 5.62
N LEU A 80 31.84 16.59 6.91
CA LEU A 80 33.09 16.91 7.56
C LEU A 80 33.26 15.99 8.76
N THR A 81 34.36 15.25 8.78
CA THR A 81 34.65 14.24 9.80
C THR A 81 35.92 14.63 10.56
N LEU A 82 35.83 14.63 11.89
CA LEU A 82 36.95 14.87 12.79
C LEU A 82 37.43 13.54 13.38
N ASN A 83 38.63 13.11 13.01
CA ASN A 83 39.22 11.82 13.37
C ASN A 83 40.29 12.00 14.47
N TYR A 84 39.87 12.05 15.73
CA TYR A 84 40.81 12.20 16.85
C TYR A 84 41.39 10.86 17.30
N ARG A 85 42.72 10.74 17.29
CA ARG A 85 43.43 9.52 17.70
C ARG A 85 44.06 9.68 19.09
N PHE A 86 43.52 8.98 20.08
CA PHE A 86 44.11 8.93 21.43
C PHE A 86 45.50 8.27 21.39
N GLY A 87 46.46 8.84 22.13
CA GLY A 87 47.84 8.34 22.19
C GLY A 87 48.79 8.86 21.09
N VAL A 88 48.30 9.63 20.12
CA VAL A 88 49.13 10.33 19.12
C VAL A 88 49.18 11.81 19.45
N SER A 89 50.35 12.45 19.39
CA SER A 89 50.47 13.89 19.66
C SER A 89 49.64 14.72 18.66
N LEU A 90 49.02 15.80 19.14
CA LEU A 90 48.18 16.67 18.31
C LEU A 90 48.97 17.24 17.11
N LYS A 91 50.26 17.53 17.29
CA LYS A 91 51.14 18.00 16.22
C LYS A 91 51.20 17.03 15.03
N LYS A 92 51.27 15.72 15.29
CA LYS A 92 51.25 14.71 14.22
C LYS A 92 49.89 14.60 13.55
N GLN A 93 48.81 14.78 14.31
CA GLN A 93 47.44 14.73 13.77
C GLN A 93 47.10 15.95 12.90
N LEU A 94 47.81 17.07 13.08
CA LEU A 94 47.70 18.29 12.28
C LEU A 94 48.78 18.41 11.18
N ALA A 95 49.69 17.45 11.08
CA ALA A 95 50.75 17.46 10.08
C ALA A 95 50.30 16.79 8.78
N ALA A 96 50.35 17.52 7.66
CA ALA A 96 49.99 16.99 6.34
C ALA A 96 50.89 15.82 5.90
N SER A 97 52.16 15.80 6.35
CA SER A 97 53.11 14.71 6.08
C SER A 97 52.69 13.37 6.68
N GLU A 98 51.85 13.38 7.71
CA GLU A 98 51.43 12.16 8.43
C GLU A 98 50.20 11.50 7.79
N VAL A 99 49.58 12.13 6.77
CA VAL A 99 48.38 11.59 6.08
C VAL A 99 48.69 10.24 5.41
N ALA A 100 49.85 10.13 4.76
CA ALA A 100 50.26 8.88 4.10
C ALA A 100 50.34 7.71 5.10
N GLN A 101 50.90 7.98 6.28
CA GLN A 101 51.09 6.97 7.31
C GLN A 101 49.76 6.62 8.00
N SER A 102 48.89 7.61 8.24
CA SER A 102 47.60 7.38 8.87
C SER A 102 46.66 6.54 8.00
N GLN A 103 46.75 6.68 6.68
CA GLN A 103 45.94 5.93 5.70
C GLN A 103 46.55 4.58 5.26
N SER A 104 47.78 4.28 5.68
CA SER A 104 48.40 2.96 5.45
C SER A 104 47.59 1.85 6.13
N LEU A 105 47.74 0.59 5.69
CA LEU A 105 47.08 -0.57 6.33
C LEU A 105 47.36 -0.65 7.84
N ARG A 106 48.59 -0.30 8.26
CA ARG A 106 48.96 -0.25 9.68
C ARG A 106 48.28 0.91 10.40
N GLY A 107 48.11 2.04 9.72
CA GLY A 107 47.45 3.24 10.23
C GLY A 107 45.94 3.12 10.31
N SER A 108 45.31 2.34 9.42
CA SER A 108 43.86 2.16 9.33
C SER A 108 43.31 1.09 10.26
N ARG A 109 44.16 0.40 11.04
CA ARG A 109 43.75 -0.65 11.98
C ARG A 109 42.76 -0.18 13.07
N TYR A 110 42.68 1.13 13.27
CA TYR A 110 41.82 1.79 14.24
C TYR A 110 40.71 2.62 13.59
N ASP A 111 40.60 2.59 12.26
CA ASP A 111 39.52 3.28 11.59
C ASP A 111 38.19 2.58 11.90
N THR A 112 37.12 3.37 11.92
CA THR A 112 35.78 2.84 12.16
C THR A 112 35.33 1.92 11.02
N PRO A 113 34.46 0.92 11.30
CA PRO A 113 33.90 0.08 10.26
C PRO A 113 33.14 0.93 9.23
N GLN A 114 33.40 0.70 7.95
CA GLN A 114 32.66 1.36 6.88
C GLN A 114 31.30 0.68 6.69
N ARG A 115 30.24 1.28 7.26
CA ARG A 115 28.86 0.81 7.13
C ARG A 115 27.91 2.01 7.07
N ASN A 116 26.73 1.81 6.46
CA ASN A 116 25.62 2.72 6.71
C ASN A 116 25.07 2.44 8.13
N SER A 117 25.16 3.43 9.02
CA SER A 117 24.67 3.30 10.40
C SER A 117 23.17 3.56 10.54
N LEU A 118 22.53 4.09 9.49
CA LEU A 118 21.09 4.37 9.49
C LEU A 118 20.33 3.23 8.82
N PRO A 119 19.32 2.64 9.46
CA PRO A 119 18.51 1.60 8.85
C PRO A 119 17.62 2.19 7.76
N THR A 120 17.69 1.62 6.55
CA THR A 120 16.79 1.98 5.45
C THR A 120 15.37 1.49 5.73
N MET A 121 14.41 2.41 5.66
CA MET A 121 13.02 2.15 5.98
C MET A 121 12.22 1.73 4.74
N GLU A 122 11.28 0.82 4.96
CA GLU A 122 10.24 0.48 3.99
C GLU A 122 8.93 0.92 4.61
N TYR A 123 8.15 1.70 3.87
CA TYR A 123 6.82 2.13 4.27
C TYR A 123 5.79 1.16 3.69
N ARG A 124 4.79 0.76 4.48
CA ARG A 124 3.63 0.04 3.97
C ARG A 124 2.39 0.82 4.36
N GLN A 125 1.65 1.30 3.36
CA GLN A 125 0.37 1.95 3.61
C GLN A 125 -0.59 0.92 4.22
N ARG A 126 -1.03 1.19 5.46
CA ARG A 126 -2.08 0.37 6.09
C ARG A 126 -3.40 0.65 5.39
N LYS A 127 -4.20 -0.41 5.16
CA LYS A 127 -5.58 -0.27 4.68
C LYS A 127 -6.40 0.42 5.78
N THR A 128 -6.74 1.69 5.55
CA THR A 128 -7.48 2.56 6.48
C THR A 128 -9.00 2.46 6.31
N LEU A 129 -9.44 1.95 5.16
CA LEU A 129 -10.85 1.72 4.84
C LEU A 129 -11.00 0.37 4.12
N THR A 130 -11.97 -0.44 4.55
CA THR A 130 -12.35 -1.70 3.89
C THR A 130 -13.84 -1.91 4.05
N VAL A 131 -14.49 -2.39 2.98
CA VAL A 131 -15.95 -2.53 2.90
C VAL A 131 -16.27 -3.91 2.34
N PHE A 132 -17.22 -4.61 2.96
CA PHE A 132 -17.73 -5.88 2.49
C PHE A 132 -19.26 -5.92 2.63
N LEU A 133 -19.95 -6.26 1.54
CA LEU A 133 -21.40 -6.40 1.49
C LEU A 133 -21.76 -7.88 1.63
N ALA A 134 -22.47 -8.22 2.72
CA ALA A 134 -22.89 -9.58 2.95
C ALA A 134 -23.95 -10.01 1.93
N THR A 135 -23.77 -11.19 1.34
CA THR A 135 -24.76 -11.78 0.43
C THR A 135 -25.92 -12.37 1.25
N PRO A 136 -27.17 -11.96 1.00
CA PRO A 136 -28.34 -12.55 1.64
C PRO A 136 -28.60 -13.98 1.15
N PRO A 137 -29.47 -14.76 1.82
CA PRO A 137 -29.80 -16.13 1.41
C PRO A 137 -30.35 -16.19 -0.03
N TRP A 138 -30.15 -17.34 -0.70
CA TRP A 138 -30.38 -17.50 -2.14
C TRP A 138 -31.84 -17.79 -2.55
N ASP A 139 -32.74 -17.99 -1.61
CA ASP A 139 -34.16 -18.35 -1.87
C ASP A 139 -35.07 -17.12 -1.74
N LEU A 140 -34.80 -16.07 -2.49
CA LEU A 140 -35.55 -14.82 -2.39
C LEU A 140 -36.92 -14.94 -3.07
N THR A 141 -37.97 -14.54 -2.35
CA THR A 141 -39.34 -14.53 -2.85
C THR A 141 -39.78 -13.15 -3.31
N SER A 142 -40.79 -13.11 -4.18
CA SER A 142 -41.30 -11.85 -4.71
C SER A 142 -42.01 -11.04 -3.62
N GLY A 143 -41.69 -9.75 -3.51
CA GLY A 143 -42.22 -8.87 -2.45
C GLY A 143 -41.54 -9.03 -1.09
N GLU A 144 -40.51 -9.88 -0.97
CA GLU A 144 -39.77 -10.06 0.27
C GLU A 144 -38.88 -8.86 0.60
N THR A 145 -38.86 -8.45 1.87
CA THR A 145 -37.96 -7.41 2.37
C THR A 145 -36.68 -8.04 2.90
N VAL A 146 -35.56 -7.76 2.24
CA VAL A 146 -34.25 -8.31 2.57
C VAL A 146 -33.41 -7.24 3.29
N ALA A 147 -32.89 -7.58 4.47
CA ALA A 147 -31.96 -6.72 5.19
C ALA A 147 -30.53 -6.85 4.63
N LEU A 148 -29.95 -5.72 4.23
CA LEU A 148 -28.56 -5.64 3.77
C LEU A 148 -27.64 -5.37 4.95
N LYS A 149 -26.61 -6.20 5.10
CA LYS A 149 -25.59 -6.05 6.14
C LYS A 149 -24.27 -5.63 5.52
N LEU A 150 -23.82 -4.42 5.87
CA LEU A 150 -22.53 -3.91 5.43
C LEU A 150 -21.50 -4.04 6.55
N GLN A 151 -20.38 -4.69 6.25
CA GLN A 151 -19.24 -4.77 7.15
C GLN A 151 -18.19 -3.75 6.73
N VAL A 152 -18.17 -2.60 7.40
CA VAL A 152 -17.19 -1.54 7.15
C VAL A 152 -16.17 -1.50 8.29
N ARG A 153 -14.89 -1.42 7.91
CA ARG A 153 -13.80 -1.06 8.82
C ARG A 153 -13.18 0.24 8.34
N SER A 154 -13.38 1.31 9.10
CA SER A 154 -12.78 2.62 8.85
C SER A 154 -12.00 3.10 10.07
N VAL A 155 -10.85 3.76 9.83
CA VAL A 155 -10.06 4.43 10.87
C VAL A 155 -10.51 5.88 11.08
N HIS A 156 -11.08 6.54 10.07
CA HIS A 156 -11.44 7.97 10.14
C HIS A 156 -12.95 8.24 10.05
N GLY A 157 -13.78 7.23 10.32
CA GLY A 157 -15.24 7.36 10.26
C GLY A 157 -15.80 7.11 8.87
N ILE A 158 -17.08 7.35 8.67
CA ILE A 158 -17.74 7.20 7.37
C ILE A 158 -18.51 8.49 7.11
N ARG A 159 -18.29 9.08 5.94
CA ARG A 159 -18.94 10.33 5.54
C ARG A 159 -20.16 10.07 4.66
N HIS A 160 -20.04 9.17 3.69
CA HIS A 160 -21.11 8.90 2.73
C HIS A 160 -21.09 7.46 2.24
N LEU A 161 -22.28 6.91 2.02
CA LEU A 161 -22.47 5.62 1.35
C LEU A 161 -23.22 5.86 0.04
N ASN A 162 -22.70 5.32 -1.05
CA ASN A 162 -23.33 5.41 -2.37
C ASN A 162 -23.56 4.01 -2.93
N TRP A 163 -24.83 3.65 -3.11
CA TRP A 163 -25.22 2.36 -3.66
C TRP A 163 -25.18 2.39 -5.19
N GLN A 164 -24.63 1.32 -5.77
CA GLN A 164 -24.44 1.16 -7.20
C GLN A 164 -25.08 -0.14 -7.69
N GLY A 165 -25.48 -0.17 -8.96
CA GLY A 165 -26.17 -1.30 -9.59
C GLY A 165 -27.66 -1.02 -9.76
N ASP A 166 -28.48 -2.06 -9.63
CA ASP A 166 -29.91 -2.01 -9.97
C ASP A 166 -30.80 -1.48 -8.82
N THR A 167 -30.35 -0.41 -8.18
CA THR A 167 -30.97 0.15 -6.96
C THR A 167 -32.42 0.63 -7.16
N GLN A 168 -32.78 1.05 -8.38
CA GLN A 168 -34.12 1.49 -8.72
C GLN A 168 -35.11 0.33 -8.82
N ALA A 169 -34.70 -0.79 -9.45
CA ALA A 169 -35.54 -1.97 -9.60
C ALA A 169 -35.75 -2.69 -8.25
N LEU A 170 -34.80 -2.56 -7.34
CA LEU A 170 -34.77 -3.20 -6.02
C LEU A 170 -35.40 -2.35 -4.90
N SER A 171 -36.03 -1.21 -5.23
CA SER A 171 -36.69 -0.30 -4.28
C SER A 171 -35.89 -0.12 -2.97
N LEU A 172 -34.61 0.23 -3.10
CA LEU A 172 -33.70 0.35 -1.98
C LEU A 172 -34.21 1.40 -0.97
N THR A 173 -34.38 0.97 0.27
CA THR A 173 -34.86 1.81 1.36
C THR A 173 -33.73 2.03 2.37
N ALA A 174 -33.40 3.30 2.61
CA ALA A 174 -32.44 3.69 3.63
C ALA A 174 -33.00 3.47 5.04
N GLY A 175 -32.11 3.17 5.98
CA GLY A 175 -32.45 3.15 7.40
C GLY A 175 -32.67 4.55 7.98
N ALA A 176 -32.60 4.67 9.31
CA ALA A 176 -32.78 5.94 10.02
C ALA A 176 -31.84 7.05 9.54
N ASP A 177 -30.61 6.68 9.14
CA ASP A 177 -29.62 7.60 8.59
C ASP A 177 -29.02 7.05 7.29
N THR A 178 -28.99 7.87 6.24
CA THR A 178 -28.37 7.53 4.94
C THR A 178 -26.85 7.36 5.01
N GLY A 179 -26.23 7.82 6.10
CA GLY A 179 -24.80 7.61 6.41
C GLY A 179 -24.54 6.39 7.30
N SER A 180 -25.57 5.68 7.76
CA SER A 180 -25.38 4.49 8.59
C SER A 180 -25.01 3.28 7.74
N THR A 181 -24.17 2.41 8.31
CA THR A 181 -23.84 1.10 7.73
C THR A 181 -24.90 0.04 7.99
N GLU A 182 -25.90 0.38 8.81
CA GLU A 182 -26.96 -0.52 9.25
C GLU A 182 -28.35 0.01 8.86
N GLY A 183 -29.32 -0.89 8.76
CA GLY A 183 -30.73 -0.55 8.52
C GLY A 183 -31.14 -0.43 7.05
N TRP A 184 -30.24 -0.72 6.12
CA TRP A 184 -30.57 -0.78 4.69
C TRP A 184 -31.42 -2.01 4.37
N THR A 185 -32.51 -1.79 3.66
CA THR A 185 -33.42 -2.87 3.23
C THR A 185 -33.74 -2.73 1.75
N ILE A 186 -33.97 -3.87 1.11
CA ILE A 186 -34.40 -3.97 -0.29
C ILE A 186 -35.73 -4.70 -0.31
N ILE A 187 -36.63 -4.26 -1.20
CA ILE A 187 -37.88 -4.97 -1.46
C ILE A 187 -37.73 -5.64 -2.82
N MET A 188 -37.85 -6.96 -2.85
CA MET A 188 -37.72 -7.73 -4.09
C MET A 188 -38.90 -7.45 -5.03
N PRO A 189 -38.65 -7.17 -6.32
CA PRO A 189 -39.72 -6.85 -7.27
C PRO A 189 -40.62 -8.06 -7.60
N ALA A 190 -41.72 -7.78 -8.29
CA ALA A 190 -42.61 -8.79 -8.85
C ALA A 190 -41.85 -9.73 -9.81
N TRP A 191 -42.16 -11.04 -9.80
CA TRP A 191 -41.61 -11.97 -10.79
C TRP A 191 -42.06 -11.57 -12.21
N ASP A 192 -41.10 -11.33 -13.10
CA ASP A 192 -41.40 -11.02 -14.50
C ASP A 192 -41.55 -12.33 -15.29
N HIS A 193 -42.76 -12.53 -15.83
CA HIS A 193 -43.14 -13.74 -16.57
C HIS A 193 -42.82 -13.65 -18.07
N ARG A 194 -42.20 -12.55 -18.52
CA ARG A 194 -41.80 -12.40 -19.93
C ARG A 194 -40.70 -13.39 -20.29
N GLU A 195 -40.81 -13.96 -21.48
CA GLU A 195 -39.83 -14.91 -22.02
C GLU A 195 -38.45 -14.23 -22.14
N GLY A 196 -37.46 -14.73 -21.39
CA GLY A 196 -36.11 -14.16 -21.31
C GLY A 196 -35.87 -13.12 -20.21
N ALA A 197 -36.82 -12.89 -19.30
CA ALA A 197 -36.60 -12.04 -18.13
C ALA A 197 -35.51 -12.62 -17.21
N ALA A 198 -34.50 -11.81 -16.86
CA ALA A 198 -33.35 -12.28 -16.10
C ALA A 198 -33.65 -12.53 -14.62
N ASN A 199 -34.62 -11.82 -14.03
CA ASN A 199 -35.00 -11.86 -12.61
C ASN A 199 -33.78 -11.87 -11.65
N ARG A 200 -32.73 -11.15 -12.05
CA ARG A 200 -31.44 -11.07 -11.38
C ARG A 200 -30.98 -9.62 -11.35
N TRP A 201 -30.49 -9.19 -10.20
CA TRP A 201 -30.05 -7.82 -9.98
C TRP A 201 -28.71 -7.78 -9.28
N ARG A 202 -27.87 -6.82 -9.67
CA ARG A 202 -26.53 -6.63 -9.12
C ARG A 202 -26.50 -5.43 -8.21
N LEU A 203 -25.80 -5.57 -7.10
CA LEU A 203 -25.68 -4.52 -6.10
C LEU A 203 -24.26 -4.45 -5.56
N SER A 204 -23.74 -3.23 -5.46
CA SER A 204 -22.51 -2.92 -4.74
C SER A 204 -22.64 -1.58 -4.04
N VAL A 205 -21.71 -1.27 -3.13
CA VAL A 205 -21.70 0.00 -2.41
C VAL A 205 -20.30 0.60 -2.37
N VAL A 206 -20.23 1.90 -2.59
CA VAL A 206 -19.02 2.70 -2.46
C VAL A 206 -19.12 3.51 -1.18
N VAL A 207 -18.14 3.35 -0.31
CA VAL A 207 -18.05 4.09 0.95
C VAL A 207 -16.96 5.16 0.83
N GLU A 208 -17.29 6.37 1.24
CA GLU A 208 -16.37 7.50 1.36
C GLU A 208 -16.10 7.80 2.84
N ASP A 209 -14.82 7.82 3.21
CA ASP A 209 -14.32 8.21 4.53
C ASP A 209 -14.23 9.75 4.66
N GLU A 210 -14.12 10.29 5.87
CA GLU A 210 -13.99 11.73 6.15
C GLU A 210 -12.77 12.37 5.46
N LYS A 211 -11.72 11.56 5.21
CA LYS A 211 -10.54 11.98 4.45
C LYS A 211 -10.73 11.96 2.93
N GLY A 212 -11.93 11.65 2.44
CA GLY A 212 -12.24 11.56 1.01
C GLY A 212 -11.74 10.28 0.33
N GLN A 213 -11.27 9.29 1.09
CA GLN A 213 -10.91 7.99 0.55
C GLN A 213 -12.17 7.22 0.16
N ARG A 214 -12.22 6.71 -1.08
CA ARG A 214 -13.35 5.94 -1.60
C ARG A 214 -12.96 4.49 -1.84
N VAL A 215 -13.75 3.55 -1.32
CA VAL A 215 -13.55 2.11 -1.51
C VAL A 215 -14.88 1.46 -1.87
N SER A 216 -14.87 0.60 -2.90
CA SER A 216 -16.03 -0.18 -3.33
C SER A 216 -16.06 -1.54 -2.63
N SER A 217 -17.26 -2.04 -2.35
CA SER A 217 -17.49 -3.39 -1.84
C SER A 217 -17.35 -4.45 -2.94
N ASN A 218 -17.46 -5.72 -2.56
CA ASN A 218 -17.82 -6.81 -3.48
C ASN A 218 -19.21 -6.56 -4.10
N GLU A 219 -19.40 -7.06 -5.31
CA GLU A 219 -20.71 -7.10 -5.98
C GLU A 219 -21.46 -8.35 -5.54
N ILE A 220 -22.74 -8.19 -5.20
CA ILE A 220 -23.66 -9.30 -4.93
C ILE A 220 -24.69 -9.41 -6.05
N THR A 221 -25.17 -10.62 -6.33
CA THR A 221 -26.27 -10.86 -7.26
C THR A 221 -27.45 -11.43 -6.48
N LEU A 222 -28.59 -10.75 -6.58
CA LEU A 222 -29.87 -11.18 -6.02
C LEU A 222 -30.67 -11.83 -7.14
N ALA A 223 -31.09 -13.08 -6.96
CA ALA A 223 -31.90 -13.82 -7.92
C ALA A 223 -33.22 -14.18 -7.23
N LEU A 224 -34.35 -13.94 -7.90
CA LEU A 224 -35.64 -14.43 -7.43
C LEU A 224 -35.78 -15.93 -7.69
N THR A 225 -36.55 -16.59 -6.83
CA THR A 225 -37.05 -17.94 -7.06
C THR A 225 -38.39 -17.87 -7.80
N GLU A 226 -38.59 -18.77 -8.76
CA GLU A 226 -39.83 -18.84 -9.53
C GLU A 226 -41.01 -19.20 -8.61
N PRO A 227 -42.13 -18.44 -8.63
CA PRO A 227 -43.29 -18.74 -7.81
C PRO A 227 -44.01 -20.00 -8.31
N PHE A 228 -44.39 -20.89 -7.39
CA PHE A 228 -45.24 -22.03 -7.70
C PHE A 228 -46.67 -21.55 -8.00
N ILE A 229 -47.10 -21.62 -9.26
CA ILE A 229 -48.48 -21.32 -9.66
C ILE A 229 -49.30 -22.61 -9.51
N THR A 230 -50.14 -22.72 -8.47
CA THR A 230 -51.23 -23.70 -8.45
C THR A 230 -52.33 -23.22 -9.39
N MET A 231 -52.53 -23.92 -10.50
CA MET A 231 -53.70 -23.71 -11.36
C MET A 231 -54.99 -24.00 -10.57
N PRO A 232 -56.03 -23.16 -10.64
CA PRO A 232 -57.34 -23.52 -10.12
C PRO A 232 -57.89 -24.70 -10.92
N ASP A 233 -58.39 -25.73 -10.21
CA ASP A 233 -59.04 -26.91 -10.79
C ASP A 233 -60.37 -26.49 -11.41
N ASP A 234 -60.36 -26.16 -12.71
CA ASP A 234 -61.56 -25.83 -13.49
C ASP A 234 -62.27 -27.15 -13.85
N ASN A 235 -62.98 -27.71 -12.88
CA ASN A 235 -63.71 -28.97 -13.03
C ASN A 235 -65.20 -28.68 -13.33
N PRO A 236 -65.70 -28.89 -14.56
CA PRO A 236 -67.10 -28.63 -14.88
C PRO A 236 -68.00 -29.68 -14.20
N HIS A 237 -68.90 -29.22 -13.33
CA HIS A 237 -69.87 -30.04 -12.61
C HIS A 237 -70.75 -30.88 -13.56
N TRP A 238 -70.60 -32.19 -13.50
CA TRP A 238 -71.52 -33.14 -14.13
C TRP A 238 -72.93 -33.05 -13.51
N GLN A 239 -73.93 -32.86 -14.38
CA GLN A 239 -75.35 -32.90 -14.06
C GLN A 239 -75.75 -34.26 -13.46
N GLN A 240 -76.41 -34.22 -12.30
CA GLN A 240 -77.05 -35.38 -11.68
C GLN A 240 -78.23 -35.84 -12.55
N PHE A 241 -78.09 -37.00 -13.20
CA PHE A 241 -79.25 -37.79 -13.62
C PHE A 241 -79.92 -38.36 -12.36
N ARG A 242 -81.16 -37.95 -12.11
CA ARG A 242 -82.02 -38.48 -11.05
C ARG A 242 -82.98 -39.48 -11.72
N GLU A 243 -82.85 -40.76 -11.40
CA GLU A 243 -83.86 -41.78 -11.70
C GLU A 243 -85.08 -41.58 -10.79
N GLN A 244 -86.24 -41.31 -11.40
CA GLN A 244 -87.55 -41.97 -11.21
C GLN A 244 -88.68 -41.08 -11.76
#